data_AF-A0AAX2EZL8-F1
#
_entry.id   AF-A0AAX2EZL8-F1
#
_cell.length_a   1.000
_cell.length_b   1.000
_cell.length_c   1.000
_cell.angle_alpha   90.00
_cell.angle_beta   90.00
_cell.angle_gamma   90.00
#
_symmetry.space_group_name_H-M   'P 1'
#
loop_
_entity.id
_entity.type
_entity.pdbx_description
1 polymer ?
#
loop_
_entity_poly.entity_id
_entity_poly.type
_entity_poly.pdbx_seq_one_letter_code
_entity_poly.pdbx_strand_id
1 'polypeptide(L)'
;MTEQENSSAVVEETKAADGATPPPEKAEKNRRANRTSLALSAIAIAIALASGAGLYGWVKQQVATLHSNNGEIANQVIALQQSQDKQRAELEGVIKQQADQLDAAKRQNDVLAKQLDEVQQKVATISGSDAKTWQLAQADFLVKLAGRKLWSDQDVTTAAALLKSADASLADMNDPSLITARRAITDDIGSLSAITQVDYDGIILNLNQLSNQIDNLRLADNNDDDSPMDDDSSELSGSISEWRVNLQKSWQNFMDSFITIRRRDETAVPLLAPNQDIYLRENIRSRLLVAAQAVPRHQEETYKQALDNVSTWVRAYYDTDDAATKSFLEEVDKLSQQTIAMNLPESLQSQPILEKLMQTRVRNLLAQPAVTSEQAPANAAAAQGE
;
A
#
# COMPACT_ATOMS: atom_id res chain seq x y z
N MET A 1 43.88 -32.42 14.15
CA MET A 1 44.68 -33.04 15.23
C MET A 1 43.95 -32.71 16.51
N THR A 2 43.26 -33.63 17.19
CA THR A 2 43.54 -35.05 17.36
C THR A 2 42.26 -35.87 17.53
N GLU A 3 42.30 -37.05 16.92
CA GLU A 3 41.49 -38.25 17.17
C GLU A 3 41.51 -38.69 18.64
N GLN A 4 40.46 -39.41 19.08
CA GLN A 4 40.63 -40.78 19.55
C GLN A 4 39.30 -41.56 19.68
N GLU A 5 39.29 -42.73 19.03
CA GLU A 5 38.35 -43.84 19.19
C GLU A 5 38.60 -44.66 20.46
N ASN A 6 37.52 -45.34 20.89
CA ASN A 6 37.41 -46.77 21.27
C ASN A 6 36.72 -47.00 22.62
N SER A 7 35.68 -47.85 22.62
CA SER A 7 35.70 -49.09 23.40
C SER A 7 34.46 -49.95 23.10
N SER A 8 34.70 -51.21 22.74
CA SER A 8 33.73 -52.30 22.60
C SER A 8 33.83 -53.24 23.80
N ALA A 9 32.69 -53.78 24.27
CA ALA A 9 32.54 -55.10 24.92
C ALA A 9 31.03 -55.35 25.15
N VAL A 10 30.37 -56.38 24.56
CA VAL A 10 30.37 -57.83 24.91
C VAL A 10 29.65 -58.06 26.26
N VAL A 11 28.74 -59.00 26.52
CA VAL A 11 28.00 -60.11 25.87
C VAL A 11 26.96 -60.53 26.92
N GLU A 12 25.81 -61.11 26.55
CA GLU A 12 25.14 -62.06 27.45
C GLU A 12 24.66 -63.30 26.68
N GLU A 13 25.03 -64.44 27.25
CA GLU A 13 24.93 -65.81 26.78
C GLU A 13 23.84 -66.50 27.59
N THR A 14 23.01 -67.38 27.00
CA THR A 14 22.26 -68.38 27.77
C THR A 14 22.24 -69.72 27.05
N LYS A 15 22.35 -70.76 27.87
CA LYS A 15 23.01 -72.04 27.67
C LYS A 15 22.03 -73.20 27.44
N ALA A 16 22.43 -74.07 26.52
CA ALA A 16 22.22 -75.50 26.28
C ALA A 16 21.55 -76.44 27.33
N ALA A 17 20.89 -77.48 26.79
CA ALA A 17 21.01 -78.92 27.14
C ALA A 17 20.35 -79.73 25.98
N ASP A 18 21.02 -80.48 25.11
CA ASP A 18 21.91 -81.66 25.18
C ASP A 18 21.18 -83.03 25.30
N GLY A 19 21.57 -83.96 24.42
CA GLY A 19 20.93 -85.27 24.25
C GLY A 19 21.43 -86.12 23.05
N ALA A 20 22.70 -86.52 23.10
CA ALA A 20 23.31 -87.80 22.66
C ALA A 20 23.09 -88.40 21.24
N THR A 21 24.23 -88.64 20.55
CA THR A 21 24.48 -89.29 19.23
C THR A 21 24.59 -90.83 19.30
N PRO A 22 24.48 -91.59 18.18
CA PRO A 22 25.66 -91.94 17.34
C PRO A 22 25.38 -92.01 15.81
N PRO A 23 26.40 -92.20 14.93
CA PRO A 23 26.44 -91.63 13.58
C PRO A 23 25.95 -92.59 12.48
N PRO A 24 25.67 -92.08 11.26
CA PRO A 24 25.94 -92.86 10.06
C PRO A 24 26.87 -92.10 9.11
N GLU A 25 28.06 -92.68 8.96
CA GLU A 25 28.63 -93.17 7.70
C GLU A 25 28.50 -92.29 6.44
N LYS A 26 29.68 -91.97 5.89
CA LYS A 26 29.90 -91.36 4.59
C LYS A 26 29.18 -92.15 3.48
N ALA A 27 28.40 -91.44 2.67
CA ALA A 27 28.16 -91.84 1.29
C ALA A 27 28.79 -90.80 0.35
N GLU A 28 30.00 -91.11 -0.13
CA GLU A 28 30.60 -90.39 -1.25
C GLU A 28 29.85 -90.69 -2.55
N LYS A 29 29.35 -89.59 -3.13
CA LYS A 29 29.39 -89.22 -4.56
C LYS A 29 28.50 -89.99 -5.55
N ASN A 30 27.58 -89.26 -6.18
CA ASN A 30 27.67 -89.10 -7.64
C ASN A 30 27.04 -87.80 -8.16
N ARG A 31 27.88 -87.01 -8.84
CA ARG A 31 27.44 -85.93 -9.73
C ARG A 31 26.67 -86.56 -10.89
N ARG A 32 25.37 -86.24 -11.02
CA ARG A 32 24.72 -86.14 -12.32
C ARG A 32 23.91 -84.85 -12.36
N ALA A 33 24.40 -83.93 -13.18
CA ALA A 33 23.79 -82.65 -13.46
C ALA A 33 22.44 -82.85 -14.16
N ASN A 34 21.35 -82.40 -13.53
CA ASN A 34 20.08 -82.19 -14.21
C ASN A 34 19.99 -80.71 -14.62
N ARG A 35 20.08 -80.48 -15.93
CA ARG A 35 20.19 -79.17 -16.60
C ARG A 35 18.99 -78.23 -16.38
N THR A 36 17.93 -78.68 -15.72
CA THR A 36 16.70 -77.91 -15.47
C THR A 36 16.82 -76.92 -14.32
N SER A 37 17.58 -77.23 -13.25
CA SER A 37 17.79 -76.27 -12.14
C SER A 37 18.77 -75.15 -12.50
N LEU A 38 19.79 -75.46 -13.31
CA LEU A 38 20.72 -74.47 -13.87
C LEU A 38 20.06 -73.57 -14.93
N ALA A 39 19.14 -74.13 -15.74
CA ALA A 39 18.37 -73.35 -16.69
C ALA A 39 17.42 -72.37 -15.96
N LEU A 40 16.74 -72.82 -14.90
CA LEU A 40 15.85 -71.97 -14.10
C LEU A 40 16.61 -70.88 -13.33
N SER A 41 17.80 -71.18 -12.78
CA SER A 41 18.63 -70.14 -12.14
C SER A 41 19.19 -69.13 -13.15
N ALA A 42 19.57 -69.57 -14.34
CA ALA A 42 20.04 -68.68 -15.40
C ALA A 42 18.90 -67.77 -15.91
N ILE A 43 17.68 -68.29 -16.02
CA ILE A 43 16.49 -67.51 -16.37
C ILE A 43 16.14 -66.52 -15.25
N ALA A 44 16.19 -66.92 -13.98
CA ALA A 44 15.93 -66.02 -12.86
C ALA A 44 16.94 -64.86 -12.78
N ILE A 45 18.22 -65.13 -13.03
CA ILE A 45 19.26 -64.08 -13.11
C ILE A 45 19.04 -63.18 -14.32
N ALA A 46 18.68 -63.73 -15.48
CA ALA A 46 18.38 -62.94 -16.67
C ALA A 46 17.16 -62.02 -16.45
N ILE A 47 16.11 -62.51 -15.79
CA ILE A 47 14.93 -61.72 -15.43
C ILE A 47 15.31 -60.63 -14.42
N ALA A 48 16.09 -60.95 -13.38
CA ALA A 48 16.54 -59.97 -12.39
C ALA A 48 17.43 -58.86 -12.97
N LEU A 49 18.30 -59.20 -13.93
CA LEU A 49 19.11 -58.21 -14.65
C LEU A 49 18.26 -57.38 -15.62
N ALA A 50 17.29 -57.98 -16.30
CA ALA A 50 16.37 -57.27 -17.19
C ALA A 50 15.44 -56.32 -16.42
N SER A 51 14.93 -56.72 -15.26
CA SER A 51 14.12 -55.87 -14.40
C SER A 51 14.97 -54.77 -13.74
N GLY A 52 16.21 -55.06 -13.33
CA GLY A 52 17.15 -54.05 -12.87
C GLY A 52 17.50 -53.00 -13.94
N ALA A 53 17.73 -53.42 -15.18
CA ALA A 53 17.99 -52.50 -16.30
C ALA A 53 16.75 -51.68 -16.68
N GLY A 54 15.56 -52.29 -16.64
CA GLY A 54 14.27 -51.61 -16.87
C GLY A 54 13.97 -50.55 -15.80
N LEU A 55 14.17 -50.88 -14.52
CA LEU A 55 14.01 -49.95 -13.40
C LEU A 55 15.04 -48.81 -13.47
N TYR A 56 16.30 -49.09 -13.81
CA TYR A 56 17.32 -48.06 -13.99
C TYR A 56 17.01 -47.11 -15.16
N GLY A 57 16.53 -47.64 -16.28
CA GLY A 57 16.09 -46.83 -17.42
C GLY A 57 14.89 -45.93 -17.07
N TRP A 58 13.92 -46.47 -16.34
CA TRP A 58 12.74 -45.73 -15.87
C TRP A 58 13.10 -44.63 -14.88
N VAL A 59 13.93 -44.94 -13.86
CA VAL A 59 14.44 -43.95 -12.89
C VAL A 59 15.26 -42.86 -13.58
N LYS A 60 16.14 -43.21 -14.53
CA LYS A 60 16.94 -42.22 -15.27
C LYS A 60 16.05 -41.29 -16.11
N GLN A 61 14.98 -41.83 -16.70
CA GLN A 61 14.02 -41.04 -17.47
C GLN A 61 13.18 -40.13 -16.55
N GLN A 62 12.78 -40.62 -15.38
CA GLN A 62 12.03 -39.85 -14.37
C GLN A 62 12.87 -38.69 -13.81
N VAL A 63 14.15 -38.93 -13.50
CA VAL A 63 15.12 -37.91 -13.07
C VAL A 63 15.35 -36.85 -14.15
N ALA A 64 15.36 -37.23 -15.44
CA ALA A 64 15.50 -36.27 -16.53
C ALA A 64 14.27 -35.32 -16.65
N THR A 65 13.05 -35.85 -16.50
CA THR A 65 11.83 -35.03 -16.45
C THR A 65 11.79 -34.11 -15.23
N LEU A 66 12.24 -34.58 -14.05
CA LEU A 66 12.34 -33.75 -12.83
C LEU A 66 13.29 -32.56 -13.01
N HIS A 67 14.45 -32.76 -13.65
CA HIS A 67 15.39 -31.66 -13.93
C HIS A 67 14.83 -30.65 -14.94
N SER A 68 14.04 -31.10 -15.93
CA SER A 68 13.39 -30.21 -16.90
C SER A 68 12.34 -29.32 -16.22
N ASN A 69 11.47 -29.91 -15.40
CA ASN A 69 10.42 -29.17 -14.70
C ASN A 69 10.99 -28.17 -13.67
N ASN A 70 12.04 -28.56 -12.94
CA ASN A 70 12.74 -27.65 -12.02
C ASN A 70 13.44 -26.50 -12.77
N GLY A 71 13.96 -26.74 -13.97
CA GLY A 71 14.53 -25.68 -14.81
C GLY A 71 13.49 -24.68 -15.31
N GLU A 72 12.29 -25.15 -15.64
CA GLU A 72 11.19 -24.32 -16.09
C GLU A 72 10.61 -23.45 -14.96
N ILE A 73 10.44 -24.02 -13.77
CA ILE A 73 10.05 -23.27 -12.55
C ILE A 73 11.13 -22.25 -12.17
N ALA A 74 12.41 -22.62 -12.21
CA ALA A 74 13.50 -21.69 -11.96
C ALA A 74 13.49 -20.51 -12.94
N ASN A 75 13.22 -20.77 -14.22
CA ASN A 75 13.08 -19.72 -15.23
C ASN A 75 11.85 -18.84 -15.00
N GLN A 76 10.72 -19.40 -14.58
CA GLN A 76 9.52 -18.62 -14.23
C GLN A 76 9.77 -17.74 -13.00
N VAL A 77 10.44 -18.23 -11.97
CA VAL A 77 10.80 -17.44 -10.78
C VAL A 77 11.77 -16.31 -11.15
N ILE A 78 12.76 -16.58 -12.00
CA ILE A 78 13.69 -15.54 -12.50
C ILE A 78 12.94 -14.49 -13.33
N ALA A 79 12.02 -14.90 -14.20
CA ALA A 79 11.21 -14.00 -15.00
C ALA A 79 10.27 -13.14 -14.13
N LEU A 80 9.66 -13.74 -13.10
CA LEU A 80 8.79 -13.04 -12.17
C LEU A 80 9.59 -12.05 -11.30
N GLN A 81 10.77 -12.45 -10.84
CA GLN A 81 11.70 -11.59 -10.11
C GLN A 81 12.14 -10.39 -10.98
N GLN A 82 12.51 -10.62 -12.24
CA GLN A 82 12.84 -9.55 -13.18
C GLN A 82 11.66 -8.61 -13.46
N SER A 83 10.44 -9.15 -13.55
CA SER A 83 9.22 -8.34 -13.69
C SER A 83 9.01 -7.45 -12.46
N GLN A 84 9.21 -8.00 -11.26
CA GLN A 84 9.06 -7.25 -10.02
C GLN A 84 10.15 -6.17 -9.88
N ASP A 85 11.40 -6.48 -10.22
CA ASP A 85 12.49 -5.52 -10.20
C ASP A 85 12.27 -4.38 -11.19
N LYS A 86 11.72 -4.67 -12.38
CA LYS A 86 11.28 -3.65 -13.33
C LYS A 86 10.18 -2.75 -12.77
N GLN A 87 9.14 -3.35 -12.18
CA GLN A 87 8.05 -2.58 -11.58
C GLN A 87 8.54 -1.71 -10.41
N ARG A 88 9.45 -2.23 -9.57
CA ARG A 88 10.10 -1.46 -8.50
C ARG A 88 10.91 -0.29 -9.05
N ALA A 89 11.71 -0.51 -10.08
CA ALA A 89 12.50 0.54 -10.72
C ALA A 89 11.62 1.61 -11.37
N GLU A 90 10.51 1.21 -12.00
CA GLU A 90 9.54 2.13 -12.59
C GLU A 90 8.83 2.96 -11.50
N LEU A 91 8.40 2.31 -10.41
CA LEU A 91 7.80 2.99 -9.27
C LEU A 91 8.77 3.97 -8.60
N GLU A 92 10.04 3.57 -8.42
CA GLU A 92 11.08 4.44 -7.89
C GLU A 92 11.36 5.63 -8.84
N GLY A 93 11.30 5.40 -10.15
CA GLY A 93 11.36 6.45 -11.16
C GLY A 93 10.21 7.45 -11.05
N VAL A 94 8.97 6.96 -10.90
CA VAL A 94 7.78 7.80 -10.69
C VAL A 94 7.88 8.58 -9.38
N ILE A 95 8.35 7.96 -8.29
CA ILE A 95 8.54 8.62 -7.00
C ILE A 95 9.61 9.73 -7.12
N LYS A 96 10.74 9.47 -7.77
CA LYS A 96 11.77 10.49 -8.02
C LYS A 96 11.22 11.63 -8.86
N GLN A 97 10.49 11.33 -9.93
CA GLN A 97 9.87 12.34 -10.77
C GLN A 97 8.86 13.20 -10.01
N GLN A 98 8.02 12.59 -9.14
CA GLN A 98 7.12 13.34 -8.27
C GLN A 98 7.88 14.20 -7.24
N ALA A 99 8.96 13.67 -6.66
CA ALA A 99 9.79 14.42 -5.73
C ALA A 99 10.43 15.64 -6.41
N ASP A 100 10.94 15.48 -7.63
CA ASP A 100 11.50 16.57 -8.43
C ASP A 100 10.44 17.61 -8.81
N GLN A 101 9.22 17.17 -9.18
CA GLN A 101 8.09 18.07 -9.42
C GLN A 101 7.68 18.84 -8.17
N LEU A 102 7.66 18.18 -7.01
CA LEU A 102 7.36 18.81 -5.73
C LEU A 102 8.43 19.85 -5.36
N ASP A 103 9.71 19.52 -5.55
CA ASP A 103 10.82 20.44 -5.30
C ASP A 103 10.82 21.61 -6.28
N ALA A 104 10.47 21.39 -7.55
CA ALA A 104 10.27 22.46 -8.51
C ALA A 104 9.12 23.39 -8.08
N ALA A 105 7.99 22.83 -7.64
CA ALA A 105 6.86 23.61 -7.12
C ALA A 105 7.19 24.37 -5.83
N LYS A 106 8.01 23.78 -4.94
CA LYS A 106 8.54 24.48 -3.75
C LYS A 106 9.44 25.64 -4.13
N ARG A 107 10.41 25.42 -5.04
CA ARG A 107 11.28 26.49 -5.55
C ARG A 107 10.48 27.59 -6.21
N GLN A 108 9.42 27.25 -6.95
CA GLN A 108 8.52 28.23 -7.55
C GLN A 108 7.77 29.04 -6.48
N ASN A 109 7.31 28.39 -5.39
CA ASN A 109 6.76 29.11 -4.23
C ASN A 109 7.81 30.00 -3.56
N ASP A 110 9.05 29.55 -3.38
CA ASP A 110 10.12 30.37 -2.79
C ASP A 110 10.46 31.58 -3.66
N VAL A 111 10.47 31.41 -4.98
CA VAL A 111 10.64 32.51 -5.94
C VAL A 111 9.47 33.47 -5.85
N LEU A 112 8.23 32.98 -5.81
CA LEU A 112 7.05 33.83 -5.62
C LEU A 112 7.10 34.56 -4.27
N ALA A 113 7.52 33.91 -3.20
CA ALA A 113 7.66 34.49 -1.87
C ALA A 113 8.74 35.57 -1.85
N LYS A 114 9.88 35.36 -2.52
CA LYS A 114 10.91 36.39 -2.68
C LYS A 114 10.47 37.55 -3.55
N GLN A 115 9.78 37.28 -4.67
CA GLN A 115 9.18 38.34 -5.49
C GLN A 115 8.14 39.12 -4.70
N LEU A 116 7.38 38.46 -3.83
CA LEU A 116 6.43 39.09 -2.94
C LEU A 116 7.13 39.95 -1.88
N ASP A 117 8.23 39.47 -1.28
CA ASP A 117 9.06 40.25 -0.34
C ASP A 117 9.69 41.47 -1.04
N GLU A 118 10.12 41.31 -2.29
CA GLU A 118 10.66 42.41 -3.08
C GLU A 118 9.58 43.43 -3.48
N VAL A 119 8.37 42.96 -3.83
CA VAL A 119 7.19 43.81 -4.03
C VAL A 119 6.79 44.47 -2.72
N GLN A 120 6.83 43.76 -1.59
CA GLN A 120 6.54 44.29 -0.26
C GLN A 120 7.54 45.37 0.14
N GLN A 121 8.83 45.21 -0.13
CA GLN A 121 9.85 46.24 0.11
C GLN A 121 9.69 47.43 -0.83
N LYS A 122 9.44 47.20 -2.12
CA LYS A 122 9.19 48.29 -3.09
C LYS A 122 7.91 49.05 -2.75
N VAL A 123 6.86 48.35 -2.37
CA VAL A 123 5.62 48.93 -1.85
C VAL A 123 5.89 49.63 -0.54
N ALA A 124 6.62 49.09 0.43
CA ALA A 124 6.94 49.75 1.70
C ALA A 124 7.79 51.02 1.50
N THR A 125 8.70 51.02 0.51
CA THR A 125 9.53 52.18 0.16
C THR A 125 8.70 53.27 -0.53
N ILE A 126 7.71 52.89 -1.35
CA ILE A 126 6.73 53.80 -1.96
C ILE A 126 5.63 54.21 -0.95
N SER A 127 5.35 53.36 0.03
CA SER A 127 4.25 53.43 1.00
C SER A 127 4.75 53.76 2.41
N GLY A 128 5.85 54.50 2.54
CA GLY A 128 6.22 55.15 3.82
C GLY A 128 5.09 56.01 4.42
N SER A 129 3.95 56.15 3.72
CA SER A 129 2.74 56.86 4.11
C SER A 129 1.46 55.99 4.24
N ASP A 130 1.45 54.65 4.05
CA ASP A 130 0.17 53.92 4.17
C ASP A 130 0.27 52.46 4.66
N ALA A 131 0.62 52.28 5.93
CA ALA A 131 0.57 50.99 6.66
C ALA A 131 -0.78 50.26 6.49
N LYS A 132 -1.88 51.01 6.27
CA LYS A 132 -3.21 50.48 6.01
C LYS A 132 -3.31 49.75 4.66
N THR A 133 -2.69 50.28 3.61
CA THR A 133 -2.67 49.59 2.30
C THR A 133 -1.91 48.26 2.38
N TRP A 134 -0.86 48.19 3.21
CA TRP A 134 -0.13 46.95 3.47
C TRP A 134 -0.98 45.89 4.19
N GLN A 135 -1.71 46.28 5.24
CA GLN A 135 -2.59 45.36 5.98
C GLN A 135 -3.69 44.76 5.10
N LEU A 136 -4.28 45.56 4.19
CA LEU A 136 -5.25 45.07 3.21
C LEU A 136 -4.64 44.03 2.25
N ALA A 137 -3.41 44.29 1.76
CA ALA A 137 -2.70 43.36 0.88
C ALA A 137 -2.34 42.05 1.59
N GLN A 138 -1.93 42.13 2.87
CA GLN A 138 -1.69 40.97 3.70
C GLN A 138 -2.97 40.13 3.89
N ALA A 139 -4.10 40.77 4.18
CA ALA A 139 -5.38 40.07 4.32
C ALA A 139 -5.81 39.37 3.01
N ASP A 140 -5.72 40.05 1.86
CA ASP A 140 -5.99 39.45 0.54
C ASP A 140 -5.11 38.23 0.26
N PHE A 141 -3.81 38.33 0.55
CA PHE A 141 -2.88 37.21 0.43
C PHE A 141 -3.27 36.03 1.33
N LEU A 142 -3.57 36.29 2.60
CA LEU A 142 -3.94 35.26 3.57
C LEU A 142 -5.23 34.54 3.17
N VAL A 143 -6.24 35.25 2.65
CA VAL A 143 -7.48 34.65 2.15
C VAL A 143 -7.21 33.78 0.91
N LYS A 144 -6.38 34.23 -0.04
CA LYS A 144 -5.99 33.41 -1.20
C LYS A 144 -5.21 32.17 -0.80
N LEU A 145 -4.32 32.29 0.19
CA LEU A 145 -3.59 31.15 0.73
C LEU A 145 -4.51 30.19 1.48
N ALA A 146 -5.50 30.70 2.21
CA ALA A 146 -6.54 29.89 2.85
C ALA A 146 -7.32 29.08 1.83
N GLY A 147 -7.77 29.70 0.73
CA GLY A 147 -8.43 29.00 -0.36
C GLY A 147 -7.56 27.91 -0.97
N ARG A 148 -6.28 28.20 -1.22
CA ARG A 148 -5.33 27.18 -1.70
C ARG A 148 -5.22 26.01 -0.72
N LYS A 149 -5.01 26.28 0.58
CA LYS A 149 -4.93 25.24 1.62
C LYS A 149 -6.21 24.42 1.70
N LEU A 150 -7.36 25.06 1.55
CA LEU A 150 -8.66 24.42 1.58
C LEU A 150 -8.87 23.48 0.39
N TRP A 151 -8.67 23.93 -0.86
CA TRP A 151 -9.00 23.10 -2.03
C TRP A 151 -7.88 22.19 -2.51
N SER A 152 -6.61 22.57 -2.31
CA SER A 152 -5.44 21.78 -2.71
C SER A 152 -5.07 20.75 -1.65
N ASP A 153 -4.91 21.23 -0.42
CA ASP A 153 -4.36 20.40 0.67
C ASP A 153 -5.47 19.78 1.53
N GLN A 154 -6.74 20.19 1.30
CA GLN A 154 -7.89 19.82 2.11
C GLN A 154 -7.71 20.10 3.61
N ASP A 155 -6.88 21.10 3.92
CA ASP A 155 -6.50 21.48 5.27
C ASP A 155 -7.38 22.63 5.77
N VAL A 156 -8.56 22.25 6.28
CA VAL A 156 -9.56 23.17 6.84
C VAL A 156 -9.01 23.93 8.05
N THR A 157 -8.20 23.26 8.88
CA THR A 157 -7.66 23.84 10.12
C THR A 157 -6.72 25.01 9.79
N THR A 158 -5.77 24.79 8.89
CA THR A 158 -4.84 25.84 8.45
C THR A 158 -5.58 26.92 7.67
N ALA A 159 -6.54 26.56 6.80
CA ALA A 159 -7.36 27.54 6.08
C ALA A 159 -8.11 28.46 7.06
N ALA A 160 -8.76 27.92 8.08
CA ALA A 160 -9.46 28.70 9.09
C ALA A 160 -8.50 29.58 9.92
N ALA A 161 -7.30 29.11 10.23
CA ALA A 161 -6.28 29.91 10.92
C ALA A 161 -5.79 31.08 10.07
N LEU A 162 -5.59 30.86 8.76
CA LEU A 162 -5.23 31.90 7.80
C LEU A 162 -6.34 32.95 7.66
N LEU A 163 -7.61 32.52 7.59
CA LEU A 163 -8.76 33.43 7.58
C LEU A 163 -8.86 34.27 8.87
N LYS A 164 -8.64 33.67 10.04
CA LYS A 164 -8.57 34.41 11.32
C LYS A 164 -7.45 35.45 11.31
N SER A 165 -6.31 35.11 10.72
CA SER A 165 -5.17 36.03 10.59
C SER A 165 -5.47 37.17 9.60
N ALA A 166 -6.22 36.89 8.54
CA ALA A 166 -6.71 37.89 7.61
C ALA A 166 -7.69 38.86 8.29
N ASP A 167 -8.66 38.37 9.08
CA ASP A 167 -9.58 39.23 9.82
C ASP A 167 -8.83 40.13 10.82
N ALA A 168 -7.85 39.59 11.55
CA ALA A 168 -7.03 40.35 12.48
C ALA A 168 -6.28 41.50 11.77
N SER A 169 -5.67 41.21 10.61
CA SER A 169 -4.98 42.22 9.80
C SER A 169 -5.91 43.37 9.38
N LEU A 170 -7.16 43.06 8.97
CA LEU A 170 -8.17 44.06 8.65
C LEU A 170 -8.70 44.81 9.89
N ALA A 171 -8.81 44.14 11.03
CA ALA A 171 -9.29 44.72 12.28
C ALA A 171 -8.37 45.85 12.76
N ASP A 172 -7.06 45.62 12.67
CA ASP A 172 -6.02 46.58 13.09
C ASP A 172 -6.03 47.88 12.25
N MET A 173 -6.61 47.86 11.05
CA MET A 173 -6.76 49.05 10.20
C MET A 173 -7.80 50.05 10.73
N ASN A 174 -8.72 49.58 11.57
CA ASN A 174 -9.83 50.32 12.16
C ASN A 174 -10.60 51.19 11.13
N ASP A 175 -10.90 50.61 9.96
CA ASP A 175 -11.55 51.27 8.82
C ASP A 175 -12.97 50.71 8.59
N PRO A 176 -14.05 51.52 8.71
CA PRO A 176 -15.42 51.07 8.49
C PRO A 176 -15.72 50.54 7.09
N SER A 177 -14.95 50.93 6.06
CA SER A 177 -15.15 50.44 4.69
C SER A 177 -14.84 48.95 4.55
N LEU A 178 -14.11 48.36 5.51
CA LEU A 178 -13.73 46.94 5.52
C LEU A 178 -14.75 46.03 6.20
N ILE A 179 -15.81 46.59 6.82
CA ILE A 179 -16.81 45.81 7.57
C ILE A 179 -17.41 44.69 6.71
N THR A 180 -17.68 44.96 5.42
CA THR A 180 -18.21 43.96 4.49
C THR A 180 -17.23 42.80 4.27
N ALA A 181 -15.93 43.10 4.12
CA ALA A 181 -14.90 42.07 3.96
C ALA A 181 -14.73 41.25 5.25
N ARG A 182 -14.67 41.90 6.41
CA ARG A 182 -14.56 41.23 7.72
C ARG A 182 -15.73 40.31 8.01
N ARG A 183 -16.96 40.72 7.67
CA ARG A 183 -18.14 39.86 7.78
C ARG A 183 -18.01 38.62 6.90
N ALA A 184 -17.63 38.79 5.63
CA ALA A 184 -17.45 37.65 4.74
C ALA A 184 -16.36 36.68 5.22
N ILE A 185 -15.24 37.18 5.78
CA ILE A 185 -14.22 36.32 6.40
C ILE A 185 -14.80 35.56 7.60
N THR A 186 -15.60 36.23 8.43
CA THR A 186 -16.27 35.60 9.59
C THR A 186 -17.24 34.50 9.15
N ASP A 187 -18.02 34.75 8.10
CA ASP A 187 -18.96 33.79 7.53
C ASP A 187 -18.22 32.58 6.93
N ASP A 188 -17.09 32.82 6.24
CA ASP A 188 -16.20 31.76 5.74
C ASP A 188 -15.62 30.92 6.89
N ILE A 189 -15.12 31.56 7.96
CA ILE A 189 -14.63 30.86 9.17
C ILE A 189 -15.74 30.02 9.80
N GLY A 190 -16.96 30.56 9.90
CA GLY A 190 -18.13 29.85 10.42
C GLY A 190 -18.48 28.63 9.57
N SER A 191 -18.45 28.77 8.25
CA SER A 191 -18.70 27.70 7.29
C SER A 191 -17.67 26.57 7.43
N LEU A 192 -16.38 26.92 7.54
CA LEU A 192 -15.31 25.94 7.76
C LEU A 192 -15.43 25.22 9.11
N SER A 193 -15.86 25.94 10.15
CA SER A 193 -16.01 25.38 11.50
C SER A 193 -17.21 24.44 11.61
N ALA A 194 -18.18 24.53 10.70
CA ALA A 194 -19.37 23.67 10.65
C ALA A 194 -19.14 22.34 9.92
N ILE A 195 -17.99 22.18 9.24
CA ILE A 195 -17.64 20.92 8.57
C ILE A 195 -17.45 19.85 9.65
N THR A 196 -18.28 18.81 9.61
CA THR A 196 -18.23 17.71 10.58
C THR A 196 -16.90 16.98 10.44
N GLN A 197 -16.14 16.90 11.53
CA GLN A 197 -14.89 16.16 11.58
C GLN A 197 -15.22 14.67 11.72
N VAL A 198 -14.88 13.88 10.70
CA VAL A 198 -14.78 12.42 10.81
C VAL A 198 -13.64 12.11 11.80
N ASP A 199 -13.79 11.07 12.62
CA ASP A 199 -12.73 10.62 13.54
C ASP A 199 -11.59 9.92 12.77
N TYR A 200 -10.78 10.72 12.08
CA TYR A 200 -9.66 10.25 11.28
C TYR A 200 -8.62 9.51 12.12
N ASP A 201 -8.36 9.98 13.34
CA ASP A 201 -7.41 9.34 14.26
C ASP A 201 -7.89 7.95 14.68
N GLY A 202 -9.18 7.80 14.99
CA GLY A 202 -9.80 6.51 15.27
C GLY A 202 -9.71 5.54 14.08
N ILE A 203 -9.97 6.02 12.86
CA ILE A 203 -9.81 5.22 11.63
C ILE A 203 -8.35 4.76 11.46
N ILE A 204 -7.38 5.66 11.60
CA ILE A 204 -5.95 5.34 11.50
C ILE A 204 -5.54 4.32 12.56
N LEU A 205 -6.04 4.46 13.79
CA LEU A 205 -5.78 3.52 14.87
C LEU A 205 -6.32 2.13 14.53
N ASN A 206 -7.56 2.02 14.04
CA ASN A 206 -8.14 0.74 13.65
C ASN A 206 -7.37 0.09 12.49
N LEU A 207 -6.94 0.85 11.49
CA LEU A 207 -6.11 0.35 10.38
C LEU A 207 -4.76 -0.21 10.87
N ASN A 208 -4.13 0.49 11.81
CA ASN A 208 -2.88 0.02 12.43
C ASN A 208 -3.10 -1.23 13.30
N GLN A 209 -4.24 -1.33 14.00
CA GLN A 209 -4.61 -2.53 14.75
C GLN A 209 -4.80 -3.73 13.81
N LEU A 210 -5.49 -3.56 12.68
CA LEU A 210 -5.61 -4.59 11.64
C LEU A 210 -4.24 -5.04 11.12
N SER A 211 -3.34 -4.09 10.87
CA SER A 211 -1.96 -4.36 10.42
C SER A 211 -1.15 -5.22 11.40
N ASN A 212 -1.48 -5.19 12.70
CA ASN A 212 -0.88 -6.06 13.72
C ASN A 212 -1.63 -7.39 13.83
N GLN A 213 -2.96 -7.39 13.68
CA GLN A 213 -3.79 -8.60 13.77
C GLN A 213 -3.53 -9.59 12.63
N ILE A 214 -3.08 -9.11 11.46
CA ILE A 214 -2.75 -9.97 10.32
C ILE A 214 -1.75 -11.06 10.69
N ASP A 215 -0.86 -10.82 11.66
CA ASP A 215 0.15 -11.77 12.16
C ASP A 215 -0.49 -13.04 12.77
N ASN A 216 -1.71 -12.91 13.30
CA ASN A 216 -2.41 -13.96 14.03
C ASN A 216 -3.44 -14.72 13.18
N LEU A 217 -3.68 -14.31 11.93
CA LEU A 217 -4.65 -14.98 11.08
C LEU A 217 -4.10 -16.33 10.58
N ARG A 218 -4.98 -17.33 10.57
CA ARG A 218 -4.68 -18.68 10.09
C ARG A 218 -4.87 -18.74 8.58
N LEU A 219 -3.86 -19.22 7.86
CA LEU A 219 -3.96 -19.48 6.43
C LEU A 219 -5.01 -20.58 6.18
N ALA A 220 -5.73 -20.50 5.08
CA ALA A 220 -6.66 -21.55 4.67
C ALA A 220 -5.87 -22.85 4.43
N ASP A 221 -6.37 -23.97 4.96
CA ASP A 221 -5.81 -25.28 4.68
C ASP A 221 -6.34 -25.75 3.32
N ASN A 222 -5.51 -25.73 2.28
CA ASN A 222 -5.92 -26.13 0.92
C ASN A 222 -5.95 -27.66 0.75
N ASN A 223 -6.40 -28.40 1.75
CA ASN A 223 -6.32 -29.86 1.81
C ASN A 223 -7.69 -30.56 1.72
N ASP A 224 -8.65 -29.94 1.03
CA ASP A 224 -10.00 -30.50 0.81
C ASP A 224 -10.04 -31.28 -0.52
N ASP A 225 -9.74 -32.58 -0.46
CA ASP A 225 -9.84 -33.55 -1.57
C ASP A 225 -11.16 -34.36 -1.55
N ASP A 226 -12.21 -33.95 -0.83
CA ASP A 226 -13.35 -34.86 -0.61
C ASP A 226 -14.71 -34.15 -0.43
N SER A 227 -15.17 -33.38 -1.42
CA SER A 227 -16.60 -33.04 -1.52
C SER A 227 -17.06 -32.97 -2.98
N PRO A 228 -18.05 -33.78 -3.40
CA PRO A 228 -18.63 -33.68 -4.72
C PRO A 228 -19.68 -32.55 -4.72
N MET A 229 -19.55 -31.61 -5.65
CA MET A 229 -20.52 -30.53 -5.83
C MET A 229 -21.04 -30.58 -7.27
N ASP A 230 -22.18 -31.25 -7.45
CA ASP A 230 -23.09 -30.99 -8.56
C ASP A 230 -24.07 -29.89 -8.08
N ASP A 231 -24.25 -28.81 -8.83
CA ASP A 231 -25.56 -28.38 -9.32
C ASP A 231 -25.55 -27.06 -10.12
N ASP A 232 -26.45 -27.02 -11.10
CA ASP A 232 -26.62 -26.06 -12.17
C ASP A 232 -27.22 -24.67 -11.80
N SER A 233 -26.80 -23.66 -12.58
CA SER A 233 -27.59 -22.55 -13.17
C SER A 233 -27.97 -21.29 -12.36
N SER A 234 -27.67 -20.10 -12.92
CA SER A 234 -28.66 -19.14 -13.47
C SER A 234 -28.05 -17.74 -13.77
N GLU A 235 -28.61 -17.07 -14.77
CA GLU A 235 -28.12 -15.87 -15.46
C GLU A 235 -27.92 -14.59 -14.62
N LEU A 236 -27.02 -13.72 -15.09
CA LEU A 236 -26.61 -12.44 -14.50
C LEU A 236 -27.65 -11.31 -14.72
N SER A 237 -27.97 -10.58 -13.67
CA SER A 237 -28.77 -9.34 -13.71
C SER A 237 -27.90 -8.10 -13.43
N GLY A 238 -28.10 -7.03 -14.21
CA GLY A 238 -27.23 -5.84 -14.26
C GLY A 238 -27.66 -4.69 -13.32
N SER A 239 -27.46 -4.83 -12.00
CA SER A 239 -27.61 -3.73 -11.04
C SER A 239 -26.39 -3.56 -10.12
N ILE A 240 -25.96 -2.31 -9.93
CA ILE A 240 -24.73 -1.89 -9.23
C ILE A 240 -24.80 -2.12 -7.71
N SER A 241 -25.99 -2.22 -7.12
CA SER A 241 -26.17 -2.41 -5.67
C SER A 241 -25.86 -3.83 -5.18
N GLU A 242 -25.74 -4.81 -6.08
CA GLU A 242 -25.47 -6.22 -5.76
C GLU A 242 -24.04 -6.66 -6.10
N TRP A 243 -23.11 -5.72 -6.31
CA TRP A 243 -21.72 -6.01 -6.69
C TRP A 243 -21.02 -6.98 -5.73
N ARG A 244 -21.34 -6.93 -4.42
CA ARG A 244 -20.81 -7.83 -3.38
C ARG A 244 -21.33 -9.27 -3.53
N VAL A 245 -22.59 -9.44 -3.92
CA VAL A 245 -23.21 -10.75 -4.21
C VAL A 245 -22.67 -11.29 -5.53
N ASN A 246 -22.48 -10.42 -6.52
CA ASN A 246 -21.88 -10.78 -7.80
C ASN A 246 -20.39 -11.12 -7.69
N LEU A 247 -19.63 -10.50 -6.79
CA LEU A 247 -18.23 -10.85 -6.51
C LEU A 247 -18.12 -12.21 -5.83
N GLN A 248 -18.99 -12.50 -4.85
CA GLN A 248 -19.04 -13.81 -4.19
C GLN A 248 -19.38 -14.94 -5.20
N LYS A 249 -20.35 -14.70 -6.10
CA LYS A 249 -20.71 -15.64 -7.16
C LYS A 249 -19.63 -15.78 -8.23
N SER A 250 -18.94 -14.68 -8.58
CA SER A 250 -17.81 -14.70 -9.51
C SER A 250 -16.61 -15.45 -8.91
N TRP A 251 -16.42 -15.36 -7.59
CA TRP A 251 -15.39 -16.09 -6.85
C TRP A 251 -15.68 -17.59 -6.76
N GLN A 252 -16.93 -17.99 -6.50
CA GLN A 252 -17.35 -19.40 -6.56
C GLN A 252 -17.12 -20.00 -7.97
N ASN A 253 -17.54 -19.29 -9.02
CA ASN A 253 -17.32 -19.74 -10.40
C ASN A 253 -15.82 -19.74 -10.80
N PHE A 254 -15.02 -18.79 -10.32
CA PHE A 254 -13.58 -18.73 -10.61
C PHE A 254 -12.81 -19.89 -9.95
N MET A 255 -13.20 -20.28 -8.73
CA MET A 255 -12.64 -21.46 -8.03
C MET A 255 -13.04 -22.77 -8.71
N ASP A 256 -14.28 -22.91 -9.19
CA ASP A 256 -14.73 -24.09 -9.96
C ASP A 256 -14.01 -24.24 -11.31
N SER A 257 -13.60 -23.13 -11.94
CA SER A 257 -13.12 -23.12 -13.33
C SER A 257 -11.62 -23.42 -13.51
N PHE A 258 -10.82 -23.44 -12.44
CA PHE A 258 -9.35 -23.57 -12.53
C PHE A 258 -8.73 -24.83 -11.91
N ILE A 259 -9.54 -25.76 -11.38
CA ILE A 259 -9.05 -27.03 -10.84
C ILE A 259 -9.74 -28.19 -11.56
N THR A 260 -9.23 -28.55 -12.74
CA THR A 260 -9.54 -29.86 -13.34
C THR A 260 -8.46 -30.85 -12.93
N ILE A 261 -8.75 -31.68 -11.93
CA ILE A 261 -7.86 -32.77 -11.51
C ILE A 261 -7.88 -33.86 -12.58
N ARG A 262 -6.79 -33.97 -13.35
CA ARG A 262 -6.43 -35.24 -14.01
C ARG A 262 -5.51 -36.03 -13.08
N ARG A 263 -6.01 -37.15 -12.58
CA ARG A 263 -5.21 -38.11 -11.83
C ARG A 263 -3.98 -38.56 -12.62
N ARG A 264 -2.82 -38.43 -11.98
CA ARG A 264 -1.69 -39.35 -12.16
C ARG A 264 -1.21 -39.74 -10.78
N ASP A 265 -1.35 -41.02 -10.47
CA ASP A 265 -0.75 -41.62 -9.28
C ASP A 265 0.75 -41.31 -9.29
N GLU A 266 1.27 -40.75 -8.20
CA GLU A 266 2.54 -41.15 -7.57
C GLU A 266 2.93 -40.19 -6.42
N THR A 267 2.93 -40.76 -5.22
CA THR A 267 3.80 -40.52 -4.06
C THR A 267 4.94 -39.49 -4.25
N ALA A 268 4.81 -38.33 -3.61
CA ALA A 268 5.85 -37.63 -2.84
C ALA A 268 5.36 -36.22 -2.51
N VAL A 269 5.14 -35.94 -1.22
CA VAL A 269 4.93 -34.59 -0.71
C VAL A 269 6.26 -33.82 -0.80
N PRO A 270 6.37 -32.74 -1.60
CA PRO A 270 7.44 -31.78 -1.42
C PRO A 270 6.98 -30.80 -0.34
N LEU A 271 7.56 -30.91 0.86
CA LEU A 271 7.42 -29.88 1.88
C LEU A 271 8.11 -28.60 1.38
N LEU A 272 7.27 -27.56 1.20
CA LEU A 272 7.55 -26.12 1.21
C LEU A 272 8.38 -25.52 0.05
N ALA A 273 7.77 -24.54 -0.65
CA ALA A 273 8.48 -23.34 -1.07
C ALA A 273 8.48 -22.37 0.13
N PRO A 274 9.60 -22.16 0.85
CA PRO A 274 9.60 -21.44 2.11
C PRO A 274 9.66 -19.92 1.88
N ASN A 275 8.55 -19.19 2.09
CA ASN A 275 8.42 -17.72 2.30
C ASN A 275 7.14 -17.04 1.73
N GLN A 276 6.21 -17.76 1.09
CA GLN A 276 5.05 -17.12 0.42
C GLN A 276 4.06 -16.45 1.39
N ASP A 277 3.94 -16.98 2.60
CA ASP A 277 3.10 -16.46 3.68
C ASP A 277 3.57 -15.08 4.16
N ILE A 278 4.88 -14.87 4.25
CA ILE A 278 5.49 -13.59 4.64
C ILE A 278 5.17 -12.52 3.58
N TYR A 279 5.25 -12.86 2.29
CA TYR A 279 4.94 -11.92 1.22
C TYR A 279 3.48 -11.51 1.22
N LEU A 280 2.54 -12.45 1.39
CA LEU A 280 1.12 -12.14 1.46
C LEU A 280 0.82 -11.19 2.62
N ARG A 281 1.38 -11.49 3.79
CA ARG A 281 1.22 -10.69 5.00
C ARG A 281 1.73 -9.27 4.81
N GLU A 282 2.92 -9.12 4.22
CA GLU A 282 3.52 -7.82 3.99
C GLU A 282 2.79 -7.01 2.91
N ASN A 283 2.24 -7.69 1.90
CA ASN A 283 1.37 -7.07 0.91
C ASN A 283 0.09 -6.51 1.55
N ILE A 284 -0.57 -7.28 2.42
CA ILE A 284 -1.76 -6.83 3.16
C ILE A 284 -1.40 -5.65 4.08
N ARG A 285 -0.30 -5.75 4.82
CA ARG A 285 0.22 -4.67 5.67
C ARG A 285 0.49 -3.40 4.88
N SER A 286 1.10 -3.52 3.71
CA SER A 286 1.36 -2.41 2.78
C SER A 286 0.05 -1.75 2.33
N ARG A 287 -0.98 -2.52 1.99
CA ARG A 287 -2.30 -1.97 1.64
C ARG A 287 -2.96 -1.25 2.82
N LEU A 288 -2.91 -1.82 4.03
CA LEU A 288 -3.41 -1.15 5.24
C LEU A 288 -2.66 0.15 5.53
N LEU A 289 -1.35 0.19 5.31
CA LEU A 289 -0.55 1.40 5.43
C LEU A 289 -0.95 2.46 4.39
N VAL A 290 -1.19 2.06 3.13
CA VAL A 290 -1.72 2.95 2.08
C VAL A 290 -3.07 3.52 2.49
N ALA A 291 -3.97 2.69 3.02
CA ALA A 291 -5.25 3.14 3.56
C ALA A 291 -5.04 4.17 4.69
N ALA A 292 -4.16 3.89 5.66
CA ALA A 292 -3.89 4.78 6.78
C ALA A 292 -3.32 6.14 6.34
N GLN A 293 -2.50 6.16 5.28
CA GLN A 293 -1.97 7.40 4.70
C GLN A 293 -2.99 8.18 3.86
N ALA A 294 -3.99 7.49 3.30
CA ALA A 294 -5.07 8.11 2.53
C ALA A 294 -6.06 8.89 3.43
N VAL A 295 -6.27 8.41 4.67
CA VAL A 295 -7.20 8.99 5.65
C VAL A 295 -6.96 10.49 5.93
N PRO A 296 -5.76 10.94 6.37
CA PRO A 296 -5.52 12.36 6.66
C PRO A 296 -5.43 13.23 5.40
N ARG A 297 -5.36 12.61 4.21
CA ARG A 297 -5.36 13.28 2.91
C ARG A 297 -6.74 13.27 2.26
N HIS A 298 -7.73 12.69 2.93
CA HIS A 298 -9.11 12.56 2.44
C HIS A 298 -9.22 11.88 1.06
N GLN A 299 -8.31 10.95 0.77
CA GLN A 299 -8.27 10.23 -0.50
C GLN A 299 -9.21 9.01 -0.46
N GLU A 300 -10.51 9.27 -0.50
CA GLU A 300 -11.59 8.25 -0.37
C GLU A 300 -11.40 7.05 -1.31
N GLU A 301 -11.08 7.31 -2.58
CA GLU A 301 -10.91 6.25 -3.58
C GLU A 301 -9.72 5.34 -3.24
N THR A 302 -8.56 5.92 -2.96
CA THR A 302 -7.36 5.19 -2.53
C THR A 302 -7.61 4.39 -1.26
N TYR A 303 -8.32 4.97 -0.29
CA TYR A 303 -8.69 4.31 0.96
C TYR A 303 -9.57 3.08 0.71
N LYS A 304 -10.67 3.25 -0.04
CA LYS A 304 -11.59 2.15 -0.36
C LYS A 304 -10.93 1.06 -1.17
N GLN A 305 -10.16 1.41 -2.19
CA GLN A 305 -9.46 0.43 -3.02
C GLN A 305 -8.41 -0.35 -2.22
N ALA A 306 -7.70 0.31 -1.29
CA ALA A 306 -6.75 -0.38 -0.41
C ALA A 306 -7.46 -1.38 0.51
N LEU A 307 -8.58 -1.01 1.13
CA LEU A 307 -9.39 -1.90 1.96
C LEU A 307 -10.03 -3.05 1.17
N ASP A 308 -10.49 -2.79 -0.05
CA ASP A 308 -11.04 -3.82 -0.94
C ASP A 308 -9.99 -4.88 -1.31
N ASN A 309 -8.76 -4.45 -1.62
CA ASN A 309 -7.64 -5.36 -1.85
C ASN A 309 -7.34 -6.22 -0.61
N VAL A 310 -7.38 -5.64 0.59
CA VAL A 310 -7.19 -6.37 1.86
C VAL A 310 -8.29 -7.40 2.04
N SER A 311 -9.57 -7.02 1.89
CA SER A 311 -10.71 -7.93 2.01
C SER A 311 -10.60 -9.09 1.01
N THR A 312 -10.26 -8.79 -0.24
CA THR A 312 -10.07 -9.77 -1.31
C THR A 312 -8.97 -10.77 -0.98
N TRP A 313 -7.78 -10.31 -0.59
CA TRP A 313 -6.65 -11.19 -0.27
C TRP A 313 -6.87 -12.01 0.99
N VAL A 314 -7.49 -11.44 2.02
CA VAL A 314 -7.80 -12.20 3.23
C VAL A 314 -8.81 -13.30 2.94
N ARG A 315 -9.87 -13.01 2.16
CA ARG A 315 -10.86 -14.02 1.75
C ARG A 315 -10.27 -15.11 0.84
N ALA A 316 -9.27 -14.77 0.03
CA ALA A 316 -8.67 -15.70 -0.94
C ALA A 316 -7.66 -16.67 -0.32
N TYR A 317 -6.96 -16.28 0.75
CA TYR A 317 -5.79 -17.00 1.24
C TYR A 317 -5.83 -17.38 2.73
N TYR A 318 -6.74 -16.80 3.51
CA TYR A 318 -6.90 -17.10 4.94
C TYR A 318 -8.16 -17.93 5.20
N ASP A 319 -8.15 -18.68 6.30
CA ASP A 319 -9.28 -19.48 6.76
C ASP A 319 -10.41 -18.53 7.15
N THR A 320 -11.41 -18.40 6.27
CA THR A 320 -12.56 -17.53 6.50
C THR A 320 -13.54 -18.06 7.54
N ASP A 321 -13.38 -19.31 7.99
CA ASP A 321 -14.18 -19.88 9.06
C ASP A 321 -13.61 -19.63 10.45
N ASP A 322 -12.32 -19.36 10.54
CA ASP A 322 -11.64 -18.96 11.77
C ASP A 322 -12.22 -17.66 12.36
N ALA A 323 -12.42 -17.66 13.68
CA ALA A 323 -13.04 -16.53 14.38
C ALA A 323 -12.23 -15.22 14.27
N ALA A 324 -10.90 -15.30 14.24
CA ALA A 324 -10.06 -14.11 14.10
C ALA A 324 -10.16 -13.52 12.69
N THR A 325 -10.19 -14.37 11.65
CA THR A 325 -10.37 -13.93 10.26
C THR A 325 -11.75 -13.30 10.05
N LYS A 326 -12.81 -13.88 10.61
CA LYS A 326 -14.17 -13.29 10.58
C LYS A 326 -14.19 -11.91 11.22
N SER A 327 -13.65 -11.78 12.44
CA SER A 327 -13.57 -10.49 13.13
C SER A 327 -12.74 -9.46 12.36
N PHE A 328 -11.63 -9.87 11.74
CA PHE A 328 -10.78 -9.00 10.94
C PHE A 328 -11.53 -8.47 9.72
N LEU A 329 -12.20 -9.36 8.96
CA LEU A 329 -12.97 -8.98 7.78
C LEU A 329 -14.16 -8.09 8.13
N GLU A 330 -14.84 -8.34 9.25
CA GLU A 330 -15.92 -7.46 9.73
C GLU A 330 -15.43 -6.03 10.01
N GLU A 331 -14.24 -5.88 10.59
CA GLU A 331 -13.67 -4.56 10.87
C GLU A 331 -13.21 -3.85 9.59
N VAL A 332 -12.60 -4.58 8.66
CA VAL A 332 -12.29 -4.06 7.31
C VAL A 332 -13.56 -3.61 6.59
N ASP A 333 -14.63 -4.39 6.66
CA ASP A 333 -15.91 -4.07 6.02
C ASP A 333 -16.56 -2.84 6.68
N LYS A 334 -16.51 -2.70 8.01
CA LYS A 334 -16.98 -1.49 8.71
C LYS A 334 -16.20 -0.25 8.29
N LEU A 335 -14.87 -0.34 8.25
CA LEU A 335 -14.01 0.76 7.80
C LEU A 335 -14.32 1.15 6.36
N SER A 336 -14.50 0.17 5.46
CA SER A 336 -14.81 0.42 4.04
C SER A 336 -16.13 1.19 3.83
N GLN A 337 -17.07 1.08 4.78
CA GLN A 337 -18.35 1.78 4.74
C GLN A 337 -18.27 3.20 5.34
N GLN A 338 -17.25 3.49 6.14
CA GLN A 338 -17.01 4.84 6.65
C GLN A 338 -16.46 5.71 5.52
N THR A 339 -17.02 6.91 5.37
CA THR A 339 -16.49 7.89 4.42
C THR A 339 -15.47 8.78 5.11
N ILE A 340 -14.33 8.97 4.46
CA ILE A 340 -13.28 9.91 4.85
C ILE A 340 -13.32 11.19 4.00
N ALA A 341 -14.23 11.26 3.03
CA ALA A 341 -14.46 12.42 2.17
C ALA A 341 -14.94 13.63 2.98
N MET A 342 -14.40 14.80 2.63
CA MET A 342 -14.77 16.07 3.26
C MET A 342 -15.60 16.91 2.30
N ASN A 343 -16.75 17.42 2.77
CA ASN A 343 -17.57 18.35 2.00
C ASN A 343 -17.06 19.78 2.18
N LEU A 344 -16.24 20.24 1.24
CA LEU A 344 -15.65 21.57 1.25
C LEU A 344 -16.52 22.56 0.45
N PRO A 345 -16.63 23.83 0.87
CA PRO A 345 -17.30 24.85 0.07
C PRO A 345 -16.52 25.12 -1.21
N GLU A 346 -17.19 25.35 -2.34
CA GLU A 346 -16.54 25.58 -3.64
C GLU A 346 -15.80 26.93 -3.73
N SER A 347 -16.16 27.89 -2.89
CA SER A 347 -15.57 29.23 -2.88
C SER A 347 -15.62 29.87 -1.49
N LEU A 348 -14.73 30.82 -1.25
CA LEU A 348 -14.73 31.69 -0.08
C LEU A 348 -15.38 33.03 -0.45
N GLN A 349 -16.39 33.47 0.29
CA GLN A 349 -17.11 34.71 0.03
C GLN A 349 -16.21 35.94 0.16
N SER A 350 -15.23 35.87 1.07
CA SER A 350 -14.28 36.96 1.34
C SER A 350 -13.32 37.25 0.19
N GLN A 351 -12.98 36.24 -0.61
CA GLN A 351 -11.96 36.34 -1.66
C GLN A 351 -12.29 37.38 -2.75
N PRO A 352 -13.45 37.34 -3.44
CA PRO A 352 -13.77 38.34 -4.46
C PRO A 352 -13.97 39.75 -3.88
N ILE A 353 -14.37 39.86 -2.60
CA ILE A 353 -14.58 41.14 -1.92
C ILE A 353 -13.22 41.83 -1.68
N LEU A 354 -12.25 41.09 -1.13
CA LEU A 354 -10.90 41.60 -0.89
C LEU A 354 -10.17 41.95 -2.18
N GLU A 355 -10.32 41.12 -3.21
CA GLU A 355 -9.71 41.38 -4.51
C GLU A 355 -10.22 42.70 -5.11
N LYS A 356 -11.53 42.96 -5.02
CA LYS A 356 -12.13 44.22 -5.49
C LYS A 356 -11.65 45.43 -4.67
N LEU A 357 -11.51 45.29 -3.35
CA LEU A 357 -10.98 46.35 -2.48
C LEU A 357 -9.52 46.67 -2.84
N MET A 358 -8.69 45.64 -3.05
CA MET A 358 -7.31 45.78 -3.50
C MET A 358 -7.21 46.48 -4.85
N GLN A 359 -7.97 46.04 -5.85
CA GLN A 359 -7.99 46.68 -7.18
C GLN A 359 -8.40 48.17 -7.09
N THR A 360 -9.38 48.49 -6.25
CA THR A 360 -9.81 49.88 -6.03
C THR A 360 -8.71 50.71 -5.39
N ARG A 361 -8.03 50.17 -4.37
CA ARG A 361 -6.95 50.86 -3.66
C ARG A 361 -5.75 51.10 -4.58
N VAL A 362 -5.32 50.08 -5.32
CA VAL A 362 -4.22 50.20 -6.29
C VAL A 362 -4.57 51.22 -7.38
N ARG A 363 -5.78 51.19 -7.93
CA ARG A 363 -6.20 52.19 -8.92
C ARG A 363 -6.18 53.61 -8.38
N ASN A 364 -6.61 53.82 -7.14
CA ASN A 364 -6.58 55.13 -6.49
C ASN A 364 -5.15 55.60 -6.18
N LEU A 365 -4.21 54.68 -5.93
CA LEU A 365 -2.79 55.00 -5.76
C LEU A 365 -2.16 55.43 -7.08
N LEU A 366 -2.47 54.73 -8.18
CA LEU A 366 -1.95 55.05 -9.52
C LEU A 366 -2.55 56.34 -10.11
N ALA A 367 -3.75 56.73 -9.68
CA ALA A 367 -4.44 57.93 -10.15
C ALA A 367 -4.08 59.21 -9.39
N GLN A 368 -3.28 59.14 -8.31
CA GLN A 368 -2.84 60.33 -7.57
C GLN A 368 -1.75 61.07 -8.36
N PRO A 369 -1.92 62.37 -8.69
CA PRO A 369 -0.84 63.17 -9.25
C PRO A 369 0.30 63.24 -8.22
N ALA A 370 1.55 63.08 -8.66
CA ALA A 370 2.69 63.42 -7.85
C ALA A 370 2.52 64.87 -7.40
N VAL A 371 2.25 65.10 -6.12
CA VAL A 371 2.17 66.44 -5.55
C VAL A 371 3.47 67.14 -5.87
N THR A 372 3.41 68.09 -6.81
CA THR A 372 4.46 69.10 -7.00
C THR A 372 4.67 69.75 -5.65
N SER A 373 5.86 69.54 -5.09
CA SER A 373 6.36 70.29 -3.95
C SER A 373 6.24 71.78 -4.29
N GLU A 374 5.23 72.43 -3.74
CA GLU A 374 4.93 73.84 -3.93
C GLU A 374 6.13 74.65 -3.44
N GLN A 375 6.81 75.32 -4.37
CA GLN A 375 7.86 76.28 -4.08
C GLN A 375 7.27 77.39 -3.20
N ALA A 376 7.73 77.48 -1.95
CA ALA A 376 7.46 78.61 -1.09
C ALA A 376 7.95 79.90 -1.76
N PRO A 377 7.14 80.98 -1.84
CA PRO A 377 7.58 82.23 -2.42
C PRO A 377 8.61 82.88 -1.48
N ALA A 378 9.80 83.17 -2.02
CA ALA A 378 10.81 83.98 -1.36
C ALA A 378 10.24 85.39 -1.14
N ASN A 379 9.81 85.67 0.09
CA ASN A 379 9.31 86.97 0.47
C ASN A 379 10.50 87.95 0.52
N ALA A 380 10.50 88.92 -0.39
CA ALA A 380 11.44 90.01 -0.43
C ALA A 380 11.22 90.94 0.78
N ALA A 381 12.22 91.03 1.66
CA ALA A 381 12.31 92.10 2.64
C ALA A 381 13.47 93.02 2.26
N ALA A 382 13.14 94.07 1.52
CA ALA A 382 13.96 95.27 1.44
C ALA A 382 13.76 96.08 2.72
N ALA A 383 14.86 96.43 3.39
CA ALA A 383 14.91 97.54 4.35
C ALA A 383 16.23 98.29 4.14
N GLN A 384 16.12 99.46 3.51
CA GLN A 384 17.09 100.56 3.50
C GLN A 384 16.77 101.53 4.66
N GLY A 385 17.78 102.27 5.13
CA GLY A 385 17.65 103.43 6.04
C GLY A 385 18.59 103.29 7.24
N GLU A 386 19.84 103.72 7.11
CA GLU A 386 20.40 105.05 7.50
C GLU A 386 21.05 105.02 8.89
#